data_AF-M1ZJW9-F1
#
_entry.id   AF-M1ZJW9-F1
#
_cell.length_a   1.000
_cell.length_b   1.000
_cell.length_c   1.000
_cell.angle_alpha   90.00
_cell.angle_beta   90.00
_cell.angle_gamma   90.00
#
_symmetry.space_group_name_H-M   'P 1'
#
loop_
_entity.id
_entity.type
_entity.pdbx_description
1 polymer ?
#
loop_
_entity_poly.entity_id
_entity_poly.type
_entity_poly.pdbx_seq_one_letter_code
_entity_poly.pdbx_strand_id
1 'polypeptide(L)'
;RHMGEAGYKVTVAGKSYTPQEISAFILQHIKKFSEDYLGEKVTDAVITVPAYFNDSQRQATKDAGKIAGLNVQRIVNEPTASALAYGLDNDKGDEKVLVYDLGGGTFDVSVLQLGDGVFEVLSTNGDTHLGGDDFDQKIIDWLVEQFKAKNGVDLGQDKMALQRLKDAAEKAKKDLSGVAQTSISLPFISSGANGPLHLEETLTRAKFDELTSDLVERTKIPVDNALKDANLTNSDIDKVILNGGSTRIPAVQDAVAKWTGKAPDHSINPDEAVALGAAIQGGVISGDVKDVVLLDVTPLSLGIETMGGVFTKLIDRNTTIPTSKSQVFSTAADNQSAVDIHVLQGERPMAADNKTLGRFQ
;
A
#
# COMPACT_ATOMS: atom_id res chain seq x y z
N ARG A 1 -8.51 3.65 0.65
CA ARG A 1 -9.00 2.99 1.89
C ARG A 1 -10.25 2.14 1.66
N HIS A 2 -11.30 2.60 0.95
CA HIS A 2 -12.55 1.84 0.78
C HIS A 2 -12.66 0.97 -0.50
N MET A 3 -11.55 0.75 -1.22
CA MET A 3 -11.58 -0.09 -2.42
C MET A 3 -12.07 -1.51 -2.07
N GLY A 4 -12.98 -2.08 -2.84
CA GLY A 4 -13.56 -3.41 -2.58
C GLY A 4 -14.49 -3.51 -1.36
N GLU A 5 -14.77 -2.40 -0.66
CA GLU A 5 -15.70 -2.41 0.49
C GLU A 5 -17.16 -2.48 0.02
N ALA A 6 -17.87 -3.52 0.47
CA ALA A 6 -19.25 -3.76 0.07
C ALA A 6 -20.19 -2.64 0.56
N GLY A 7 -20.93 -2.06 -0.36
CA GLY A 7 -21.95 -1.04 -0.06
C GLY A 7 -21.40 0.37 0.18
N TYR A 8 -20.09 0.56 0.25
CA TYR A 8 -19.51 1.88 0.44
C TYR A 8 -19.73 2.76 -0.80
N LYS A 9 -20.21 3.99 -0.57
CA LYS A 9 -20.38 5.02 -1.60
C LYS A 9 -20.04 6.39 -1.03
N VAL A 10 -19.51 7.26 -1.89
CA VAL A 10 -19.31 8.67 -1.62
C VAL A 10 -20.33 9.48 -2.40
N THR A 11 -21.00 10.43 -1.75
CA THR A 11 -21.94 11.33 -2.41
C THR A 11 -21.28 12.67 -2.71
N VAL A 12 -21.20 13.03 -3.99
CA VAL A 12 -20.66 14.31 -4.46
C VAL A 12 -21.72 14.99 -5.32
N ALA A 13 -22.08 16.23 -4.95
CA ALA A 13 -23.10 17.02 -5.64
C ALA A 13 -24.43 16.26 -5.88
N GLY A 14 -24.88 15.48 -4.89
CA GLY A 14 -26.14 14.72 -4.94
C GLY A 14 -26.08 13.40 -5.74
N LYS A 15 -24.92 13.02 -6.28
CA LYS A 15 -24.71 11.71 -6.94
C LYS A 15 -23.82 10.82 -6.09
N SER A 16 -24.21 9.55 -5.95
CA SER A 16 -23.41 8.56 -5.23
C SER A 16 -22.51 7.81 -6.18
N TYR A 17 -21.24 7.69 -5.81
CA TYR A 17 -20.20 7.00 -6.55
C TYR A 17 -19.59 5.90 -5.68
N THR A 18 -19.30 4.77 -6.30
CA THR A 18 -18.47 3.72 -5.74
C THR A 18 -16.98 4.10 -5.81
N PRO A 19 -16.12 3.50 -4.97
CA PRO A 19 -14.67 3.66 -5.08
C PRO A 19 -14.13 3.37 -6.49
N GLN A 20 -14.69 2.35 -7.16
CA GLN A 20 -14.30 1.96 -8.51
C GLN A 20 -14.56 3.07 -9.52
N GLU A 21 -15.71 3.74 -9.44
CA GLU A 21 -16.05 4.88 -10.32
C GLU A 21 -15.13 6.07 -10.07
N ILE A 22 -14.83 6.39 -8.80
CA ILE A 22 -13.91 7.47 -8.46
C ILE A 22 -12.49 7.17 -8.97
N SER A 23 -11.98 5.96 -8.75
CA SER A 23 -10.68 5.52 -9.27
C SER A 23 -10.66 5.49 -10.80
N ALA A 24 -11.78 5.14 -11.45
CA ALA A 24 -11.87 5.16 -12.91
C ALA A 24 -11.69 6.57 -13.48
N PHE A 25 -12.16 7.63 -12.81
CA PHE A 25 -11.89 9.01 -13.26
C PHE A 25 -10.40 9.35 -13.26
N ILE A 26 -9.66 8.86 -12.27
CA ILE A 26 -8.20 9.01 -12.21
C ILE A 26 -7.54 8.24 -13.36
N LEU A 27 -7.95 6.98 -13.56
CA LEU A 27 -7.42 6.15 -14.64
C LEU A 27 -7.75 6.71 -16.04
N GLN A 28 -8.92 7.32 -16.22
CA GLN A 28 -9.28 8.03 -17.46
C GLN A 28 -8.38 9.23 -17.71
N HIS A 29 -8.03 9.98 -16.67
CA HIS A 29 -7.08 11.08 -16.79
C HIS A 29 -5.68 10.59 -17.18
N ILE A 30 -5.18 9.54 -16.51
CA ILE A 30 -3.89 8.92 -16.83
C ILE A 30 -3.88 8.37 -18.25
N LYS A 31 -4.92 7.63 -18.65
CA LYS A 31 -5.10 7.12 -20.02
C LYS A 31 -5.00 8.26 -21.04
N LYS A 32 -5.78 9.32 -20.85
CA LYS A 32 -5.78 10.47 -21.76
C LYS A 32 -4.40 11.13 -21.83
N PHE A 33 -3.75 11.33 -20.69
CA PHE A 33 -2.39 11.88 -20.65
C PHE A 33 -1.40 11.03 -21.47
N SER A 34 -1.47 9.70 -21.33
CA SER A 34 -0.65 8.78 -22.13
C SER A 34 -1.00 8.83 -23.62
N GLU A 35 -2.28 8.90 -23.98
CA GLU A 35 -2.73 9.06 -25.37
C GLU A 35 -2.24 10.37 -26.00
N ASP A 36 -2.29 11.48 -25.24
CA ASP A 36 -1.80 12.79 -25.66
C ASP A 36 -0.28 12.77 -25.89
N TYR A 37 0.48 12.02 -25.07
CA TYR A 37 1.92 11.85 -25.22
C TYR A 37 2.30 10.95 -26.41
N LEU A 38 1.60 9.82 -26.58
CA LEU A 38 1.91 8.83 -27.63
C LEU A 38 1.36 9.23 -29.01
N GLY A 39 0.31 10.06 -29.05
CA GLY A 39 -0.39 10.43 -30.29
C GLY A 39 -1.30 9.33 -30.85
N GLU A 40 -1.57 8.29 -30.07
CA GLU A 40 -2.45 7.18 -30.44
C GLU A 40 -3.32 6.70 -29.26
N LYS A 41 -4.28 5.82 -29.55
CA LYS A 41 -5.20 5.31 -28.52
C LYS A 41 -4.52 4.26 -27.65
N VAL A 42 -4.78 4.33 -26.34
CA VAL A 42 -4.32 3.35 -25.35
C VAL A 42 -5.50 2.50 -24.90
N THR A 43 -5.50 1.21 -25.24
CA THR A 43 -6.59 0.28 -24.91
C THR A 43 -6.28 -0.66 -23.77
N ASP A 44 -5.01 -0.98 -23.55
CA ASP A 44 -4.57 -2.03 -22.63
C ASP A 44 -3.72 -1.43 -21.51
N ALA A 45 -3.81 -2.02 -20.32
CA ALA A 45 -3.06 -1.55 -19.17
C ALA A 45 -2.66 -2.70 -18.23
N VAL A 46 -1.51 -2.52 -17.59
CA VAL A 46 -1.15 -3.18 -16.34
C VAL A 46 -1.42 -2.18 -15.23
N ILE A 47 -2.12 -2.62 -14.17
CA ILE A 47 -2.45 -1.76 -13.03
C ILE A 47 -1.82 -2.36 -11.77
N THR A 48 -1.17 -1.51 -10.97
CA THR A 48 -0.54 -1.95 -9.72
C THR A 48 -1.53 -1.91 -8.55
N VAL A 49 -1.27 -2.74 -7.54
CA VAL A 49 -1.99 -2.73 -6.26
C VAL A 49 -1.03 -3.02 -5.10
N PRO A 50 -1.33 -2.58 -3.88
CA PRO A 50 -0.60 -3.01 -2.70
C PRO A 50 -0.54 -4.53 -2.61
N ALA A 51 0.60 -5.09 -2.20
CA ALA A 51 0.79 -6.53 -2.15
C ALA A 51 -0.24 -7.20 -1.22
N TYR A 52 -0.61 -6.52 -0.13
CA TYR A 52 -1.58 -7.02 0.84
C TYR A 52 -3.06 -6.82 0.47
N PHE A 53 -3.36 -6.38 -0.77
CA PHE A 53 -4.75 -6.33 -1.24
C PHE A 53 -5.40 -7.71 -1.28
N ASN A 54 -6.58 -7.82 -0.68
CA ASN A 54 -7.44 -8.99 -0.73
C ASN A 54 -8.11 -9.15 -2.11
N ASP A 55 -8.80 -10.27 -2.31
CA ASP A 55 -9.45 -10.59 -3.59
C ASP A 55 -10.48 -9.52 -4.02
N SER A 56 -11.35 -9.08 -3.09
CA SER A 56 -12.35 -8.05 -3.37
C SER A 56 -11.75 -6.70 -3.78
N GLN A 57 -10.62 -6.32 -3.19
CA GLN A 57 -9.88 -5.10 -3.53
C GLN A 57 -9.24 -5.20 -4.92
N ARG A 58 -8.61 -6.33 -5.24
CA ARG A 58 -8.01 -6.59 -6.56
C ARG A 58 -9.05 -6.57 -7.66
N GLN A 59 -10.19 -7.23 -7.44
CA GLN A 59 -11.30 -7.24 -8.40
C GLN A 59 -11.88 -5.84 -8.59
N ALA A 60 -12.07 -5.09 -7.51
CA ALA A 60 -12.57 -3.72 -7.59
C ALA A 60 -11.62 -2.78 -8.35
N THR A 61 -10.29 -2.92 -8.18
CA THR A 61 -9.31 -2.17 -8.99
C THR A 61 -9.37 -2.56 -10.46
N LYS A 62 -9.52 -3.86 -10.77
CA LYS A 62 -9.71 -4.33 -12.15
C LYS A 62 -10.98 -3.76 -12.78
N ASP A 63 -12.07 -3.70 -12.01
CA ASP A 63 -13.34 -3.10 -12.44
C ASP A 63 -13.18 -1.60 -12.70
N ALA A 64 -12.42 -0.87 -11.86
CA ALA A 64 -12.10 0.54 -12.10
C ALA A 64 -11.39 0.75 -13.45
N GLY A 65 -10.43 -0.12 -13.79
CA GLY A 65 -9.77 -0.10 -15.10
C GLY A 65 -10.76 -0.33 -16.26
N LYS A 66 -11.68 -1.29 -16.09
CA LYS A 66 -12.73 -1.54 -17.09
C LYS A 66 -13.67 -0.35 -17.26
N ILE A 67 -14.10 0.30 -16.16
CA ILE A 67 -14.93 1.51 -16.19
C ILE A 67 -14.17 2.67 -16.88
N ALA A 68 -12.85 2.73 -16.73
CA ALA A 68 -12.00 3.68 -17.42
C ALA A 68 -11.80 3.41 -18.92
N GLY A 69 -12.35 2.30 -19.43
CA GLY A 69 -12.17 1.88 -20.82
C GLY A 69 -10.77 1.35 -21.11
N LEU A 70 -10.13 0.74 -20.11
CA LEU A 70 -8.87 0.01 -20.23
C LEU A 70 -9.15 -1.49 -20.11
N ASN A 71 -8.55 -2.27 -20.99
CA ASN A 71 -8.46 -3.71 -20.87
C ASN A 71 -7.31 -4.05 -19.93
N VAL A 72 -7.65 -4.48 -18.71
CA VAL A 72 -6.67 -4.77 -17.66
C VAL A 72 -6.03 -6.13 -17.90
N GLN A 73 -4.86 -6.12 -18.52
CA GLN A 73 -4.09 -7.31 -18.91
C GLN A 73 -3.56 -8.06 -17.68
N ARG A 74 -3.10 -7.32 -16.68
CA ARG A 74 -2.55 -7.87 -15.44
C ARG A 74 -2.76 -6.89 -14.29
N ILE A 75 -3.02 -7.43 -13.10
CA ILE A 75 -2.82 -6.72 -11.84
C ILE A 75 -1.48 -7.20 -11.27
N VAL A 76 -0.58 -6.27 -10.95
CA VAL A 76 0.74 -6.57 -10.38
C VAL A 76 0.87 -5.97 -9.00
N ASN A 77 1.56 -6.66 -8.10
CA ASN A 77 1.85 -6.12 -6.78
C ASN A 77 2.90 -4.99 -6.89
N GLU A 78 2.69 -3.91 -6.16
CA GLU A 78 3.59 -2.75 -6.13
C GLU A 78 5.06 -3.11 -5.83
N PRO A 79 5.38 -3.87 -4.75
CA PRO A 79 6.78 -4.22 -4.47
C PRO A 79 7.40 -5.13 -5.54
N THR A 80 6.58 -5.97 -6.17
CA THR A 80 6.99 -6.81 -7.30
C THR A 80 7.31 -5.98 -8.54
N ALA A 81 6.49 -4.96 -8.84
CA ALA A 81 6.77 -4.02 -9.91
C ALA A 81 8.08 -3.26 -9.64
N SER A 82 8.26 -2.75 -8.42
CA SER A 82 9.51 -2.05 -8.05
C SER A 82 10.74 -2.96 -8.16
N ALA A 83 10.62 -4.24 -7.80
CA ALA A 83 11.70 -5.21 -7.99
C ALA A 83 11.99 -5.49 -9.48
N LEU A 84 10.97 -5.57 -10.34
CA LEU A 84 11.16 -5.67 -11.80
C LEU A 84 11.92 -4.46 -12.35
N ALA A 85 11.58 -3.25 -11.91
CA ALA A 85 12.30 -2.04 -12.31
C ALA A 85 13.78 -2.08 -11.89
N TYR A 86 14.08 -2.63 -10.71
CA TYR A 86 15.46 -2.79 -10.21
C TYR A 86 16.25 -3.87 -10.93
N GLY A 87 15.65 -5.05 -11.11
CA GLY A 87 16.38 -6.21 -11.60
C GLY A 87 16.56 -6.26 -13.11
N LEU A 88 15.87 -5.44 -13.91
CA LEU A 88 15.90 -5.52 -15.37
C LEU A 88 17.31 -5.35 -15.95
N ASP A 89 18.09 -4.41 -15.41
CA ASP A 89 19.46 -4.12 -15.86
C ASP A 89 20.53 -4.76 -14.96
N ASN A 90 20.14 -5.64 -14.04
CA ASN A 90 21.03 -6.16 -13.01
C ASN A 90 21.52 -7.58 -13.35
N ASP A 91 22.68 -7.67 -14.01
CA ASP A 91 23.35 -8.94 -14.36
C ASP A 91 24.07 -9.62 -13.18
N LYS A 92 23.80 -9.20 -11.94
CA LYS A 92 24.58 -9.60 -10.75
C LYS A 92 24.07 -10.88 -10.08
N GLY A 93 23.82 -11.92 -10.86
CA GLY A 93 23.49 -13.25 -10.32
C GLY A 93 22.33 -13.24 -9.31
N ASP A 94 22.34 -14.20 -8.40
CA ASP A 94 21.27 -14.38 -7.41
C ASP A 94 21.37 -13.35 -6.27
N GLU A 95 20.38 -12.46 -6.14
CA GLU A 95 20.26 -11.47 -5.06
C GLU A 95 18.95 -11.64 -4.28
N LYS A 96 19.02 -11.60 -2.95
CA LYS A 96 17.85 -11.46 -2.07
C LYS A 96 17.59 -10.00 -1.77
N VAL A 97 16.43 -9.52 -2.17
CA VAL A 97 16.04 -8.13 -2.08
C VAL A 97 14.89 -7.96 -1.10
N LEU A 98 15.00 -7.00 -0.20
CA LEU A 98 13.89 -6.52 0.62
C LEU A 98 13.36 -5.22 0.02
N VAL A 99 12.12 -5.22 -0.44
CA VAL A 99 11.43 -4.01 -0.89
C VAL A 99 10.61 -3.49 0.28
N TYR A 100 10.93 -2.28 0.74
CA TYR A 100 10.21 -1.55 1.77
C TYR A 100 9.41 -0.43 1.12
N ASP A 101 8.09 -0.56 1.08
CA ASP A 101 7.18 0.36 0.40
C ASP A 101 6.32 1.12 1.41
N LEU A 102 6.62 2.40 1.61
CA LEU A 102 5.86 3.28 2.48
C LEU A 102 5.25 4.41 1.65
N GLY A 103 4.01 4.19 1.23
CA GLY A 103 3.23 5.12 0.42
C GLY A 103 2.54 6.20 1.25
N GLY A 104 1.47 6.76 0.67
CA GLY A 104 0.62 7.75 1.34
C GLY A 104 -0.35 7.16 2.35
N GLY A 105 -0.82 5.92 2.15
CA GLY A 105 -1.86 5.33 3.01
C GLY A 105 -1.66 3.88 3.41
N THR A 106 -0.64 3.21 2.86
CA THR A 106 -0.31 1.81 3.14
C THR A 106 1.19 1.63 3.26
N PHE A 107 1.56 0.59 3.99
CA PHE A 107 2.91 0.10 4.13
C PHE A 107 2.94 -1.35 3.69
N ASP A 108 3.81 -1.69 2.76
CA ASP A 108 4.02 -3.06 2.28
C ASP A 108 5.51 -3.39 2.35
N VAL A 109 5.81 -4.66 2.63
CA VAL A 109 7.17 -5.19 2.58
C VAL A 109 7.15 -6.54 1.89
N SER A 110 8.06 -6.74 0.96
CA SER A 110 8.25 -8.03 0.30
C SER A 110 9.71 -8.41 0.28
N VAL A 111 9.96 -9.71 0.43
CA VAL A 111 11.29 -10.30 0.25
C VAL A 111 11.25 -11.09 -1.04
N LEU A 112 12.16 -10.78 -1.95
CA LEU A 112 12.25 -11.39 -3.27
C LEU A 112 13.61 -12.03 -3.48
N GLN A 113 13.63 -13.12 -4.23
CA GLN A 113 14.83 -13.68 -4.85
C GLN A 113 14.84 -13.26 -6.31
N LEU A 114 15.89 -12.57 -6.72
CA LEU A 114 16.15 -12.19 -8.11
C LEU A 114 17.32 -13.03 -8.61
N GLY A 115 17.22 -13.61 -9.82
CA GLY A 115 18.31 -14.40 -10.39
C GLY A 115 17.94 -15.00 -11.75
N ASP A 116 18.87 -14.97 -12.71
CA ASP A 116 18.71 -15.54 -14.05
C ASP A 116 17.38 -15.16 -14.75
N GLY A 117 16.96 -13.91 -14.62
CA GLY A 117 15.69 -13.41 -15.19
C GLY A 117 14.43 -13.85 -14.44
N VAL A 118 14.58 -14.60 -13.35
CA VAL A 118 13.49 -15.02 -12.46
C VAL A 118 13.37 -14.06 -11.28
N PHE A 119 12.15 -13.60 -11.05
CA PHE A 119 11.76 -12.73 -9.95
C PHE A 119 10.77 -13.51 -9.09
N GLU A 120 11.21 -14.04 -7.96
CA GLU A 120 10.38 -14.84 -7.06
C GLU A 120 10.09 -14.08 -5.77
N VAL A 121 8.81 -13.88 -5.46
CA VAL A 121 8.39 -13.35 -4.16
C VAL A 121 8.46 -14.49 -3.14
N LEU A 122 9.37 -14.40 -2.17
CA LEU A 122 9.48 -15.39 -1.09
C LEU A 122 8.44 -15.15 0.00
N SER A 123 8.15 -13.88 0.29
CA SER A 123 7.15 -13.51 1.28
C SER A 123 6.67 -12.08 1.08
N THR A 124 5.48 -11.78 1.57
CA THR A 124 4.97 -10.41 1.67
C THR A 124 4.22 -10.18 2.98
N ASN A 125 4.31 -8.96 3.50
CA ASN A 125 3.59 -8.51 4.69
C ASN A 125 3.28 -7.01 4.57
N GLY A 126 2.51 -6.44 5.50
CA GLY A 126 2.20 -5.01 5.44
C GLY A 126 1.17 -4.53 6.46
N ASP A 127 0.89 -3.24 6.44
CA ASP A 127 -0.18 -2.55 7.16
C ASP A 127 -0.96 -1.65 6.19
N THR A 128 -2.21 -1.99 5.92
CA THR A 128 -3.10 -1.27 4.98
C THR A 128 -3.63 0.05 5.54
N HIS A 129 -3.26 0.41 6.78
CA HIS A 129 -3.68 1.60 7.49
C HIS A 129 -2.48 2.31 8.15
N LEU A 130 -1.35 2.33 7.45
CA LEU A 130 -0.13 3.02 7.86
C LEU A 130 0.55 3.63 6.64
N GLY A 131 0.67 4.96 6.58
CA GLY A 131 1.38 5.64 5.49
C GLY A 131 1.59 7.13 5.78
N GLY A 132 2.04 7.87 4.78
CA GLY A 132 2.34 9.30 4.86
C GLY A 132 1.21 10.18 5.40
N ASP A 133 -0.06 9.81 5.19
CA ASP A 133 -1.24 10.48 5.75
C ASP A 133 -1.23 10.45 7.29
N ASP A 134 -0.74 9.36 7.90
CA ASP A 134 -0.68 9.23 9.35
C ASP A 134 0.46 10.06 9.94
N PHE A 135 1.57 10.24 9.19
CA PHE A 135 2.63 11.19 9.53
C PHE A 135 2.12 12.64 9.46
N ASP A 136 1.31 12.97 8.44
CA ASP A 136 0.67 14.29 8.33
C ASP A 136 -0.27 14.52 9.52
N GLN A 137 -1.05 13.50 9.90
CA GLN A 137 -1.97 13.57 11.02
C GLN A 137 -1.26 13.90 12.34
N LYS A 138 -0.08 13.33 12.61
CA LYS A 138 0.72 13.66 13.82
C LYS A 138 1.11 15.13 13.88
N ILE A 139 1.43 15.75 12.73
CA ILE A 139 1.71 17.19 12.66
C ILE A 139 0.43 17.99 12.87
N ILE A 140 -0.69 17.60 12.25
CA ILE A 140 -1.99 18.27 12.41
C ILE A 140 -2.41 18.26 13.88
N ASP A 141 -2.34 17.11 14.56
CA ASP A 141 -2.71 16.96 15.96
C ASP A 141 -1.87 17.87 16.86
N TRP A 142 -0.55 17.91 16.63
CA TRP A 142 0.37 18.81 17.33
C TRP A 142 0.03 20.29 17.09
N LEU A 143 -0.27 20.69 15.85
CA LEU A 143 -0.68 22.06 15.52
C LEU A 143 -1.99 22.46 16.19
N VAL A 144 -2.99 21.57 16.19
CA VAL A 144 -4.29 21.79 16.83
C VAL A 144 -4.10 21.95 18.35
N GLU A 145 -3.31 21.08 18.98
CA GLU A 145 -3.03 21.14 20.41
C GLU A 145 -2.34 22.46 20.78
N GLN A 146 -1.28 22.85 20.06
CA GLN A 146 -0.55 24.10 20.30
C GLN A 146 -1.44 25.33 20.12
N PHE A 147 -2.23 25.36 19.04
CA PHE A 147 -3.10 26.49 18.76
C PHE A 147 -4.20 26.62 19.82
N LYS A 148 -4.78 25.49 20.26
CA LYS A 148 -5.78 25.45 21.32
C LYS A 148 -5.21 25.89 22.67
N ALA A 149 -3.99 25.47 23.01
CA ALA A 149 -3.31 25.90 24.22
C ALA A 149 -3.04 27.42 24.24
N LYS A 150 -2.63 27.99 23.09
CA LYS A 150 -2.31 29.43 22.97
C LYS A 150 -3.54 30.33 22.88
N ASN A 151 -4.59 29.90 22.20
CA ASN A 151 -5.72 30.75 21.82
C ASN A 151 -7.08 30.32 22.41
N GLY A 152 -7.16 29.14 23.02
CA GLY A 152 -8.42 28.57 23.53
C GLY A 152 -9.40 28.13 22.44
N VAL A 153 -8.99 28.12 21.17
CA VAL A 153 -9.82 27.77 20.02
C VAL A 153 -9.36 26.43 19.43
N ASP A 154 -10.31 25.53 19.21
CA ASP A 154 -10.04 24.20 18.66
C ASP A 154 -10.24 24.19 17.13
N LEU A 155 -9.13 24.23 16.38
CA LEU A 155 -9.16 24.18 14.91
C LEU A 155 -9.67 22.84 14.37
N GLY A 156 -9.65 21.77 15.18
CA GLY A 156 -10.12 20.44 14.78
C GLY A 156 -11.63 20.37 14.54
N GLN A 157 -12.38 21.40 14.94
CA GLN A 157 -13.83 21.48 14.72
C GLN A 157 -14.19 22.27 13.44
N ASP A 158 -13.23 22.98 12.83
CA ASP A 158 -13.44 23.77 11.61
C ASP A 158 -12.91 23.01 10.39
N LYS A 159 -13.83 22.60 9.51
CA LYS A 159 -13.51 21.84 8.30
C LYS A 159 -12.61 22.60 7.33
N MET A 160 -12.76 23.92 7.22
CA MET A 160 -11.91 24.74 6.35
C MET A 160 -10.52 24.90 6.94
N ALA A 161 -10.42 25.12 8.26
CA ALA A 161 -9.13 25.18 8.94
C ALA A 161 -8.39 23.84 8.86
N LEU A 162 -9.08 22.72 9.06
CA LEU A 162 -8.52 21.37 8.93
C LEU A 162 -7.92 21.09 7.56
N GLN A 163 -8.60 21.51 6.47
CA GLN A 163 -8.04 21.33 5.13
C GLN A 163 -6.73 22.13 4.96
N ARG A 164 -6.70 23.38 5.44
CA ARG A 164 -5.49 24.22 5.38
C ARG A 164 -4.36 23.68 6.25
N LEU A 165 -4.70 23.13 7.42
CA LEU A 165 -3.74 22.44 8.29
C LEU A 165 -3.16 21.21 7.61
N LYS A 166 -3.99 20.42 6.92
CA LYS A 166 -3.54 19.24 6.17
C LYS A 166 -2.53 19.62 5.09
N ASP A 167 -2.85 20.60 4.25
CA ASP A 167 -1.96 21.03 3.17
C ASP A 167 -0.62 21.55 3.73
N ALA A 168 -0.67 22.30 4.83
CA ALA A 168 0.52 22.84 5.48
C ALA A 168 1.36 21.78 6.20
N ALA A 169 0.72 20.80 6.84
CA ALA A 169 1.37 19.68 7.50
C ALA A 169 2.12 18.79 6.51
N GLU A 170 1.47 18.44 5.39
CA GLU A 170 2.11 17.64 4.33
C GLU A 170 3.32 18.36 3.74
N LYS A 171 3.19 19.67 3.50
CA LYS A 171 4.31 20.49 3.05
C LYS A 171 5.44 20.51 4.07
N ALA A 172 5.15 20.72 5.35
CA ALA A 172 6.16 20.74 6.40
C ALA A 172 6.90 19.39 6.52
N LYS A 173 6.18 18.26 6.44
CA LYS A 173 6.77 16.91 6.39
C LYS A 173 7.75 16.77 5.23
N LYS A 174 7.35 17.18 4.02
CA LYS A 174 8.20 17.14 2.82
C LYS A 174 9.45 18.02 2.99
N ASP A 175 9.30 19.25 3.46
CA ASP A 175 10.42 20.16 3.71
C ASP A 175 11.42 19.55 4.71
N LEU A 176 10.93 18.98 5.82
CA LEU A 176 11.76 18.37 6.86
C LEU A 176 12.59 17.16 6.40
N SER A 177 12.23 16.57 5.26
CA SER A 177 13.05 15.54 4.63
C SER A 177 14.36 16.11 4.05
N GLY A 178 14.37 17.39 3.64
CA GLY A 178 15.54 18.09 3.13
C GLY A 178 16.22 19.04 4.14
N VAL A 179 15.46 19.65 5.05
CA VAL A 179 15.96 20.66 6.00
C VAL A 179 15.73 20.27 7.47
N ALA A 180 16.49 20.87 8.39
CA ALA A 180 16.41 20.55 9.81
C ALA A 180 15.21 21.21 10.53
N GLN A 181 14.61 22.25 9.95
CA GLN A 181 13.44 22.94 10.47
C GLN A 181 12.66 23.62 9.34
N THR A 182 11.36 23.81 9.53
CA THR A 182 10.48 24.55 8.61
C THR A 182 9.46 25.39 9.39
N SER A 183 8.97 26.46 8.78
CA SER A 183 7.98 27.35 9.37
C SER A 183 6.60 27.10 8.77
N ILE A 184 5.60 26.93 9.64
CA ILE A 184 4.19 26.72 9.29
C ILE A 184 3.46 28.02 9.60
N SER A 185 3.08 28.73 8.53
CA SER A 185 2.38 30.02 8.60
C SER A 185 1.01 29.91 7.93
N LEU A 186 -0.04 30.04 8.73
CA LEU A 186 -1.43 30.04 8.28
C LEU A 186 -2.12 31.31 8.78
N PRO A 187 -2.10 32.40 7.99
CA PRO A 187 -2.74 33.63 8.39
C PRO A 187 -4.27 33.50 8.32
N PHE A 188 -4.99 34.19 9.21
CA PHE A 188 -6.45 34.19 9.25
C PHE A 188 -7.02 32.76 9.29
N ILE A 189 -6.43 31.89 10.13
CA ILE A 189 -6.85 30.49 10.24
C ILE A 189 -8.14 30.34 11.04
N SER A 190 -8.39 31.28 11.96
CA SER A 190 -9.61 31.33 12.76
C SER A 190 -9.88 32.77 13.25
N SER A 191 -10.91 32.95 14.08
CA SER A 191 -11.25 34.22 14.74
C SER A 191 -11.49 33.98 16.22
N GLY A 192 -10.90 34.83 17.06
CA GLY A 192 -11.10 34.84 18.51
C GLY A 192 -11.85 36.09 18.97
N ALA A 193 -12.04 36.22 20.29
CA ALA A 193 -12.75 37.37 20.87
C ALA A 193 -12.09 38.73 20.54
N ASN A 194 -10.77 38.73 20.31
CA ASN A 194 -9.98 39.94 20.03
C ASN A 194 -9.70 40.16 18.53
N GLY A 195 -10.37 39.42 17.64
CA GLY A 195 -10.22 39.52 16.20
C GLY A 195 -9.61 38.27 15.54
N PRO A 196 -9.13 38.40 14.29
CA PRO A 196 -8.58 37.27 13.54
C PRO A 196 -7.35 36.65 14.19
N LEU A 197 -7.22 35.33 14.08
CA LEU A 197 -6.11 34.54 14.61
C LEU A 197 -5.27 33.96 13.47
N HIS A 198 -3.97 33.89 13.72
CA HIS A 198 -2.96 33.35 12.81
C HIS A 198 -2.25 32.19 13.50
N LEU A 199 -1.87 31.16 12.75
CA LEU A 199 -1.00 30.11 13.25
C LEU A 199 0.40 30.34 12.67
N GLU A 200 1.38 30.47 13.56
CA GLU A 200 2.80 30.63 13.25
C GLU A 200 3.59 29.68 14.16
N GLU A 201 4.05 28.57 13.62
CA GLU A 201 4.85 27.59 14.36
C GLU A 201 6.12 27.24 13.58
N THR A 202 7.19 26.92 14.30
CA THR A 202 8.39 26.33 13.70
C THR A 202 8.48 24.87 14.13
N LEU A 203 8.49 23.96 13.15
CA LEU A 203 8.65 22.54 13.38
C LEU A 203 10.08 22.14 13.05
N THR A 204 10.77 21.51 13.99
CA THR A 204 12.11 20.94 13.79
C THR A 204 12.00 19.47 13.39
N ARG A 205 13.01 18.96 12.67
CA ARG A 205 13.10 17.53 12.33
C ARG A 205 13.09 16.66 13.59
N ALA A 206 13.85 17.07 14.62
CA ALA A 206 13.87 16.35 15.88
C ALA A 206 12.48 16.22 16.54
N LYS A 207 11.66 17.29 16.49
CA LYS A 207 10.29 17.21 17.01
C LYS A 207 9.39 16.36 16.13
N PHE A 208 9.53 16.45 14.81
CA PHE A 208 8.80 15.58 13.89
C PHE A 208 9.12 14.11 14.14
N ASP A 209 10.41 13.75 14.24
CA ASP A 209 10.86 12.39 14.52
C ASP A 209 10.32 11.88 15.87
N GLU A 210 10.26 12.74 16.90
CA GLU A 210 9.63 12.42 18.19
C GLU A 210 8.13 12.07 18.01
N LEU A 211 7.39 12.93 17.31
CA LEU A 211 5.94 12.78 17.08
C LEU A 211 5.57 11.53 16.27
N THR A 212 6.46 11.08 15.38
CA THR A 212 6.20 9.98 14.44
C THR A 212 7.00 8.70 14.74
N SER A 213 7.77 8.68 15.83
CA SER A 213 8.60 7.54 16.21
C SER A 213 7.82 6.22 16.31
N ASP A 214 6.59 6.26 16.83
CA ASP A 214 5.70 5.11 16.93
C ASP A 214 5.28 4.58 15.56
N LEU A 215 5.07 5.46 14.57
CA LEU A 215 4.70 5.08 13.21
C LEU A 215 5.86 4.37 12.50
N VAL A 216 7.09 4.86 12.66
CA VAL A 216 8.29 4.21 12.10
C VAL A 216 8.46 2.83 12.74
N GLU A 217 8.44 2.72 14.07
CA GLU A 217 8.61 1.43 14.75
C GLU A 217 7.49 0.42 14.41
N ARG A 218 6.26 0.87 14.15
CA ARG A 218 5.18 -0.01 13.66
C ARG A 218 5.52 -0.71 12.35
N THR A 219 6.31 -0.09 11.46
CA THR A 219 6.74 -0.70 10.20
C THR A 219 7.74 -1.84 10.40
N LYS A 220 8.41 -1.92 11.56
CA LYS A 220 9.32 -3.02 11.87
C LYS A 220 8.60 -4.37 11.96
N ILE A 221 7.37 -4.39 12.45
CA ILE A 221 6.62 -5.63 12.70
C ILE A 221 6.39 -6.39 11.39
N PRO A 222 5.86 -5.77 10.30
CA PRO A 222 5.77 -6.46 9.01
C PRO A 222 7.13 -6.87 8.44
N VAL A 223 8.19 -6.06 8.62
CA VAL A 223 9.55 -6.40 8.14
C VAL A 223 10.05 -7.68 8.78
N ASP A 224 9.98 -7.78 10.12
CA ASP A 224 10.43 -8.96 10.86
C ASP A 224 9.55 -10.19 10.50
N ASN A 225 8.25 -9.99 10.29
CA ASN A 225 7.34 -11.06 9.86
C ASN A 225 7.65 -11.57 8.44
N ALA A 226 7.93 -10.69 7.48
CA ALA A 226 8.27 -11.09 6.12
C ALA A 226 9.57 -11.90 6.09
N LEU A 227 10.61 -11.44 6.79
CA LEU A 227 11.86 -12.22 6.92
C LEU A 227 11.62 -13.60 7.54
N LYS A 228 10.83 -13.66 8.61
CA LYS A 228 10.46 -14.92 9.24
C LYS A 228 9.70 -15.86 8.28
N ASP A 229 8.74 -15.33 7.53
CA ASP A 229 7.94 -16.10 6.58
C ASP A 229 8.80 -16.65 5.43
N ALA A 230 9.83 -15.89 5.00
CA ALA A 230 10.82 -16.33 4.03
C ALA A 230 11.87 -17.31 4.62
N ASN A 231 11.84 -17.57 5.94
CA ASN A 231 12.91 -18.28 6.68
C ASN A 231 14.29 -17.64 6.52
N LEU A 232 14.34 -16.30 6.52
CA LEU A 232 15.55 -15.51 6.36
C LEU A 232 15.80 -14.63 7.59
N THR A 233 17.04 -14.16 7.70
CA THR A 233 17.51 -13.18 8.67
C THR A 233 18.00 -11.93 7.95
N ASN A 234 18.23 -10.84 8.69
CA ASN A 234 18.76 -9.60 8.11
C ASN A 234 20.08 -9.80 7.36
N SER A 235 20.92 -10.76 7.78
CA SER A 235 22.19 -11.05 7.11
C SER A 235 22.03 -11.73 5.75
N ASP A 236 20.88 -12.36 5.49
CA ASP A 236 20.60 -13.01 4.21
C ASP A 236 20.09 -12.04 3.15
N ILE A 237 19.80 -10.79 3.51
CA ILE A 237 19.36 -9.76 2.57
C ILE A 237 20.57 -9.10 1.94
N ASP A 238 20.65 -9.12 0.61
CA ASP A 238 21.73 -8.50 -0.13
C ASP A 238 21.47 -7.00 -0.32
N LYS A 239 20.22 -6.66 -0.66
CA LYS A 239 19.81 -5.31 -1.04
C LYS A 239 18.48 -4.91 -0.41
N VAL A 240 18.37 -3.62 -0.11
CA VAL A 240 17.14 -3.00 0.39
C VAL A 240 16.72 -1.92 -0.59
N ILE A 241 15.50 -2.01 -1.11
CA ILE A 241 14.91 -1.02 -2.02
C ILE A 241 13.85 -0.26 -1.24
N LEU A 242 13.90 1.08 -1.30
CA LEU A 242 12.85 1.93 -0.74
C LEU A 242 11.90 2.35 -1.84
N ASN A 243 10.60 2.22 -1.57
CA ASN A 243 9.54 2.61 -2.50
C ASN A 243 8.50 3.49 -1.80
N GLY A 244 7.89 4.41 -2.54
CA GLY A 244 6.90 5.34 -2.01
C GLY A 244 7.52 6.58 -1.37
N GLY A 245 6.90 7.74 -1.60
CA GLY A 245 7.47 9.04 -1.22
C GLY A 245 7.71 9.25 0.27
N SER A 246 7.00 8.52 1.15
CA SER A 246 7.22 8.63 2.61
C SER A 246 8.54 7.97 3.05
N THR A 247 9.18 7.16 2.21
CA THR A 247 10.54 6.64 2.47
C THR A 247 11.62 7.70 2.34
N ARG A 248 11.29 8.91 1.84
CA ARG A 248 12.21 10.06 1.84
C ARG A 248 12.43 10.65 3.24
N ILE A 249 11.64 10.24 4.24
CA ILE A 249 11.79 10.66 5.63
C ILE A 249 13.11 10.09 6.19
N PRO A 250 14.05 10.93 6.68
CA PRO A 250 15.35 10.46 7.16
C PRO A 250 15.26 9.39 8.26
N ALA A 251 14.37 9.57 9.24
CA ALA A 251 14.16 8.60 10.32
C ALA A 251 13.71 7.21 9.81
N VAL A 252 12.98 7.15 8.69
CA VAL A 252 12.59 5.87 8.05
C VAL A 252 13.81 5.21 7.43
N GLN A 253 14.63 5.95 6.69
CA GLN A 253 15.84 5.40 6.05
C GLN A 253 16.85 4.91 7.10
N ASP A 254 17.07 5.70 8.15
CA ASP A 254 17.97 5.36 9.26
C ASP A 254 17.49 4.11 10.00
N ALA A 255 16.18 3.99 10.25
CA ALA A 255 15.58 2.83 10.90
C ALA A 255 15.76 1.57 10.05
N VAL A 256 15.43 1.62 8.76
CA VAL A 256 15.58 0.48 7.84
C VAL A 256 17.06 0.06 7.72
N ALA A 257 17.97 1.03 7.60
CA ALA A 257 19.41 0.76 7.54
C ALA A 257 19.92 0.10 8.83
N LYS A 258 19.44 0.57 9.99
CA LYS A 258 19.77 0.01 11.30
C LYS A 258 19.24 -1.41 11.48
N TRP A 259 18.01 -1.70 11.05
CA TRP A 259 17.40 -3.02 11.22
C TRP A 259 18.03 -4.07 10.32
N THR A 260 18.25 -3.72 9.05
CA THR A 260 18.77 -4.65 8.04
C THR A 260 20.30 -4.73 8.04
N GLY A 261 20.98 -3.70 8.56
CA GLY A 261 22.43 -3.55 8.43
C GLY A 261 22.88 -3.21 7.01
N LYS A 262 21.95 -2.83 6.12
CA LYS A 262 22.21 -2.52 4.71
C LYS A 262 21.83 -1.07 4.42
N ALA A 263 22.70 -0.37 3.70
CA ALA A 263 22.35 0.94 3.18
C ALA A 263 21.26 0.77 2.10
N PRO A 264 20.16 1.55 2.15
CA PRO A 264 19.14 1.45 1.13
C PRO A 264 19.66 1.85 -0.25
N ASP A 265 19.16 1.17 -1.27
CA ASP A 265 19.49 1.42 -2.67
C ASP A 265 18.67 2.59 -3.21
N HIS A 266 19.35 3.53 -3.86
CA HIS A 266 18.77 4.75 -4.44
C HIS A 266 18.93 4.81 -5.96
N SER A 267 19.22 3.69 -6.62
CA SER A 267 19.39 3.62 -8.07
C SER A 267 18.10 3.93 -8.84
N ILE A 268 16.93 3.75 -8.22
CA ILE A 268 15.64 4.03 -8.82
C ILE A 268 14.90 5.07 -8.00
N ASN A 269 14.16 5.94 -8.68
CA ASN A 269 13.29 6.91 -8.05
C ASN A 269 12.14 6.19 -7.31
N PRO A 270 12.02 6.34 -5.97
CA PRO A 270 10.98 5.66 -5.18
C PRO A 270 9.55 6.10 -5.54
N ASP A 271 9.38 7.22 -6.24
CA ASP A 271 8.07 7.71 -6.65
C ASP A 271 7.61 7.13 -8.01
N GLU A 272 8.53 6.55 -8.79
CA GLU A 272 8.29 6.10 -10.17
C GLU A 272 8.55 4.60 -10.38
N ALA A 273 9.29 3.94 -9.48
CA ALA A 273 9.70 2.54 -9.58
C ALA A 273 8.55 1.58 -9.91
N VAL A 274 7.42 1.74 -9.21
CA VAL A 274 6.21 0.94 -9.42
C VAL A 274 5.67 1.08 -10.84
N ALA A 275 5.57 2.30 -11.33
CA ALA A 275 5.00 2.58 -12.65
C ALA A 275 5.93 2.05 -13.76
N LEU A 276 7.25 2.19 -13.58
CA LEU A 276 8.25 1.59 -14.46
C LEU A 276 8.14 0.07 -14.48
N GLY A 277 8.02 -0.56 -13.31
CA GLY A 277 7.81 -2.00 -13.18
C GLY A 277 6.54 -2.50 -13.86
N ALA A 278 5.44 -1.75 -13.75
CA ALA A 278 4.19 -2.07 -14.43
C ALA A 278 4.32 -1.96 -15.96
N ALA A 279 5.07 -0.97 -16.44
CA ALA A 279 5.37 -0.83 -17.87
C ALA A 279 6.24 -1.99 -18.38
N ILE A 280 7.26 -2.41 -17.62
CA ILE A 280 8.09 -3.59 -17.92
C ILE A 280 7.21 -4.84 -17.99
N GLN A 281 6.30 -5.03 -17.03
CA GLN A 281 5.35 -6.13 -17.04
C GLN A 281 4.43 -6.09 -18.28
N GLY A 282 4.05 -4.90 -18.74
CA GLY A 282 3.36 -4.70 -20.01
C GLY A 282 4.20 -5.17 -21.20
N GLY A 283 5.49 -4.81 -21.23
CA GLY A 283 6.45 -5.26 -22.22
C GLY A 283 6.67 -6.78 -22.23
N VAL A 284 6.62 -7.45 -21.07
CA VAL A 284 6.66 -8.91 -20.98
C VAL A 284 5.40 -9.54 -21.61
N ILE A 285 4.23 -8.92 -21.39
CA ILE A 285 2.96 -9.41 -21.93
C ILE A 285 2.87 -9.20 -23.45
N SER A 286 3.40 -8.08 -23.98
CA SER A 286 3.46 -7.83 -25.42
C SER A 286 4.54 -8.66 -26.13
N GLY A 287 5.53 -9.16 -25.38
CA GLY A 287 6.67 -9.92 -25.90
C GLY A 287 7.88 -9.06 -26.29
N ASP A 288 7.84 -7.75 -25.98
CA ASP A 288 8.94 -6.81 -26.22
C ASP A 288 10.08 -7.01 -25.20
N VAL A 289 9.75 -7.42 -23.97
CA VAL A 289 10.70 -7.82 -22.93
C VAL A 289 10.74 -9.35 -22.88
N LYS A 290 11.92 -9.93 -23.04
CA LYS A 290 12.15 -11.38 -23.09
C LYS A 290 12.92 -11.85 -21.86
N ASP A 291 12.86 -13.16 -21.62
CA ASP A 291 13.66 -13.85 -20.62
C ASP A 291 13.44 -13.35 -19.17
N VAL A 292 12.25 -12.80 -18.91
CA VAL A 292 11.79 -12.41 -17.56
C VAL A 292 10.63 -13.31 -17.14
N VAL A 293 10.77 -13.97 -15.99
CA VAL A 293 9.75 -14.81 -15.37
C VAL A 293 9.43 -14.24 -13.99
N LEU A 294 8.15 -13.95 -13.76
CA LEU A 294 7.66 -13.47 -12.48
C LEU A 294 6.86 -14.55 -11.75
N LEU A 295 7.32 -14.92 -10.56
CA LEU A 295 6.66 -15.83 -9.62
C LEU A 295 6.20 -15.03 -8.41
N ASP A 296 4.89 -14.77 -8.34
CA ASP A 296 4.26 -14.01 -7.26
C ASP A 296 3.59 -14.97 -6.26
N VAL A 297 3.10 -14.46 -5.13
CA VAL A 297 2.45 -15.25 -4.07
C VAL A 297 1.10 -14.68 -3.63
N THR A 298 0.25 -15.50 -3.00
CA THR A 298 -0.95 -14.99 -2.31
C THR A 298 -0.56 -14.37 -0.96
N PRO A 299 -0.98 -13.13 -0.63
CA PRO A 299 -0.57 -12.45 0.61
C PRO A 299 -1.25 -13.00 1.87
N LEU A 300 -2.38 -13.69 1.70
CA LEU A 300 -3.22 -14.18 2.79
C LEU A 300 -3.66 -15.61 2.52
N SER A 301 -3.82 -16.39 3.58
CA SER A 301 -4.34 -17.75 3.48
C SER A 301 -5.79 -17.73 3.00
N LEU A 302 -6.12 -18.66 2.11
CA LEU A 302 -7.47 -18.92 1.61
C LEU A 302 -7.98 -20.21 2.24
N GLY A 303 -9.22 -20.18 2.70
CA GLY A 303 -9.82 -21.34 3.36
C GLY A 303 -11.34 -21.23 3.43
N ILE A 304 -11.93 -22.17 4.18
CA ILE A 304 -13.37 -22.24 4.36
C ILE A 304 -13.75 -22.33 5.84
N GLU A 305 -14.95 -21.87 6.17
CA GLU A 305 -15.55 -22.14 7.47
C GLU A 305 -15.95 -23.62 7.56
N THR A 306 -15.52 -24.29 8.63
CA THR A 306 -15.92 -25.65 8.96
C THR A 306 -16.70 -25.69 10.27
N MET A 307 -17.17 -26.89 10.65
CA MET A 307 -17.99 -27.10 11.84
C MET A 307 -17.38 -26.43 13.09
N GLY A 308 -18.21 -25.67 13.81
CA GLY A 308 -17.78 -24.91 14.99
C GLY A 308 -17.27 -23.50 14.68
N GLY A 309 -17.44 -23.01 13.45
CA GLY A 309 -17.02 -21.66 13.05
C GLY A 309 -15.50 -21.52 12.91
N VAL A 310 -14.82 -22.64 12.68
CA VAL A 310 -13.36 -22.69 12.56
C VAL A 310 -12.95 -22.36 11.13
N PHE A 311 -11.91 -21.55 10.97
CA PHE A 311 -11.30 -21.29 9.67
C PHE A 311 -10.31 -22.40 9.32
N THR A 312 -10.63 -23.21 8.32
CA THR A 312 -9.75 -24.27 7.80
C THR A 312 -9.05 -23.78 6.54
N LYS A 313 -7.74 -23.57 6.64
CA LYS A 313 -6.89 -23.15 5.52
C LYS A 313 -6.81 -24.25 4.46
N LEU A 314 -6.86 -23.85 3.20
CA LEU A 314 -6.67 -24.72 2.03
C LEU A 314 -5.37 -24.35 1.29
N ILE A 315 -5.15 -23.04 1.11
CA ILE A 315 -3.95 -22.48 0.51
C ILE A 315 -3.37 -21.51 1.55
N ASP A 316 -2.16 -21.77 2.02
CA ASP A 316 -1.50 -20.91 2.99
C ASP A 316 -1.02 -19.62 2.34
N ARG A 317 -0.90 -18.55 3.13
CA ARG A 317 -0.23 -17.32 2.69
C ARG A 317 1.18 -17.62 2.17
N ASN A 318 1.68 -16.76 1.29
CA ASN A 318 2.96 -16.88 0.59
C ASN A 318 3.06 -18.12 -0.32
N THR A 319 1.95 -18.80 -0.64
CA THR A 319 1.96 -19.84 -1.69
C THR A 319 2.10 -19.19 -3.07
N THR A 320 3.06 -19.65 -3.88
CA THR A 320 3.30 -19.20 -5.25
C THR A 320 2.05 -19.33 -6.12
N ILE A 321 1.76 -18.33 -6.95
CA ILE A 321 0.62 -18.29 -7.87
C ILE A 321 1.07 -18.28 -9.34
N PRO A 322 0.33 -18.92 -10.26
CA PRO A 322 -0.96 -19.60 -10.05
C PRO A 322 -0.85 -20.95 -9.33
N THR A 323 -1.86 -21.29 -8.50
CA THR A 323 -1.91 -22.55 -7.73
C THR A 323 -3.33 -23.11 -7.65
N SER A 324 -3.46 -24.38 -7.27
CA SER A 324 -4.75 -25.05 -7.04
C SER A 324 -4.66 -26.02 -5.87
N LYS A 325 -5.70 -26.09 -5.05
CA LYS A 325 -5.83 -27.07 -3.96
C LYS A 325 -7.21 -27.73 -4.02
N SER A 326 -7.23 -29.05 -3.83
CA SER A 326 -8.46 -29.82 -3.66
C SER A 326 -8.45 -30.54 -2.31
N GLN A 327 -9.58 -30.51 -1.62
CA GLN A 327 -9.78 -31.22 -0.36
C GLN A 327 -11.22 -31.74 -0.29
N VAL A 328 -11.37 -32.97 0.21
CA VAL A 328 -12.68 -33.61 0.37
C VAL A 328 -13.24 -33.25 1.75
N PHE A 329 -14.47 -32.74 1.76
CA PHE A 329 -15.25 -32.48 2.97
C PHE A 329 -16.48 -33.40 3.00
N SER A 330 -17.04 -33.61 4.18
CA SER A 330 -18.26 -34.41 4.40
C SER A 330 -19.28 -33.60 5.20
N THR A 331 -20.55 -34.02 5.13
CA THR A 331 -21.65 -33.42 5.89
C THR A 331 -21.41 -33.52 7.39
N ALA A 332 -21.86 -32.50 8.13
CA ALA A 332 -21.72 -32.43 9.58
C ALA A 332 -22.89 -33.13 10.32
N ALA A 333 -23.98 -33.44 9.62
CA ALA A 333 -25.15 -34.10 10.18
C ALA A 333 -25.76 -35.14 9.21
N ASP A 334 -26.43 -36.13 9.77
CA ASP A 334 -27.16 -37.15 9.01
C ASP A 334 -28.28 -36.51 8.17
N ASN A 335 -28.40 -36.95 6.92
CA ASN A 335 -29.39 -36.44 5.94
C ASN A 335 -29.29 -34.94 5.62
N GLN A 336 -28.12 -34.31 5.82
CA GLN A 336 -27.88 -32.94 5.38
C GLN A 336 -28.00 -32.85 3.85
N SER A 337 -28.99 -32.09 3.36
CA SER A 337 -29.36 -32.02 1.94
C SER A 337 -28.54 -31.03 1.10
N ALA A 338 -27.80 -30.12 1.73
CA ALA A 338 -26.97 -29.11 1.08
C ALA A 338 -25.72 -28.78 1.92
N VAL A 339 -24.65 -28.34 1.26
CA VAL A 339 -23.39 -27.95 1.91
C VAL A 339 -23.13 -26.48 1.62
N ASP A 340 -23.21 -25.64 2.65
CA ASP A 340 -22.83 -24.24 2.53
C ASP A 340 -21.31 -24.11 2.62
N ILE A 341 -20.68 -23.66 1.54
CA ILE A 341 -19.27 -23.33 1.47
C ILE A 341 -19.10 -21.84 1.70
N HIS A 342 -18.66 -21.46 2.90
CA HIS A 342 -18.27 -20.08 3.21
C HIS A 342 -16.76 -19.93 3.03
N VAL A 343 -16.36 -19.20 1.99
CA VAL A 343 -14.95 -18.95 1.65
C VAL A 343 -14.47 -17.67 2.33
N LEU A 344 -13.31 -17.75 2.99
CA LEU A 344 -12.70 -16.65 3.71
C LEU A 344 -11.21 -16.50 3.37
N GLN A 345 -10.69 -15.31 3.67
CA GLN A 345 -9.29 -14.96 3.55
C GLN A 345 -8.78 -14.34 4.86
N GLY A 346 -7.65 -14.83 5.39
CA GLY A 346 -7.03 -14.31 6.60
C GLY A 346 -6.20 -15.33 7.37
N GLU A 347 -5.70 -14.95 8.55
CA GLU A 347 -4.79 -15.77 9.36
C GLU A 347 -5.36 -16.17 10.73
N ARG A 348 -6.57 -15.72 11.07
CA ARG A 348 -7.17 -15.96 12.37
C ARG A 348 -7.82 -17.34 12.44
N PRO A 349 -7.82 -18.02 13.61
CA PRO A 349 -8.33 -19.37 13.72
C PRO A 349 -9.87 -19.47 13.59
N MET A 350 -10.60 -18.40 13.94
CA MET A 350 -12.07 -18.36 13.87
C MET A 350 -12.54 -17.68 12.59
N ALA A 351 -13.54 -18.25 11.92
CA ALA A 351 -14.08 -17.72 10.66
C ALA A 351 -14.60 -16.28 10.81
N ALA A 352 -15.26 -15.96 11.92
CA ALA A 352 -15.81 -14.62 12.18
C ALA A 352 -14.76 -13.49 12.20
N ASP A 353 -13.50 -13.82 12.46
CA ASP A 353 -12.43 -12.83 12.51
C ASP A 353 -11.65 -12.68 11.19
N ASN A 354 -12.04 -13.42 10.15
CA ASN A 354 -11.42 -13.36 8.83
C ASN A 354 -12.33 -12.67 7.82
N LYS A 355 -11.78 -12.30 6.67
CA LYS A 355 -12.53 -11.61 5.62
C LYS A 355 -13.36 -12.63 4.82
N THR A 356 -14.68 -12.52 4.88
CA THR A 356 -15.56 -13.25 3.96
C THR A 356 -15.33 -12.83 2.51
N LEU A 357 -15.13 -13.81 1.64
CA LEU A 357 -15.07 -13.63 0.19
C LEU A 357 -16.41 -13.97 -0.48
N GLY A 358 -17.07 -15.03 -0.01
CA GLY A 358 -18.34 -15.46 -0.58
C GLY A 358 -18.93 -16.67 0.13
N ARG A 359 -20.21 -16.92 -0.14
CA ARG A 359 -20.93 -18.12 0.31
C ARG A 359 -21.55 -18.78 -0.91
N PHE A 360 -21.36 -20.09 -1.01
CA PHE A 360 -21.82 -20.94 -2.10
C PHE A 360 -22.59 -22.10 -1.50
N GLN A 361 -23.58 -22.64 -2.21
CA GLN A 361 -24.39 -23.78 -1.78
C GLN A 361 -24.32 -24.90 -2.81
#